data_AF-A0A0Q5N5F3-F1
#
_entry.id   AF-A0A0Q5N5F3-F1
#
_cell.length_a   1.000
_cell.length_b   1.000
_cell.length_c   1.000
_cell.angle_alpha   90.00
_cell.angle_beta   90.00
_cell.angle_gamma   90.00
#
_symmetry.space_group_name_H-M   'P 1'
#
loop_
_entity.id
_entity.type
_entity.pdbx_description
1 polymer ?
#
loop_
_entity_poly.entity_id
_entity_poly.type
_entity_poly.pdbx_seq_one_letter_code
_entity_poly.pdbx_strand_id
1 'polypeptide(L)'
;MDDITTWSPADVDHRTSLVPTRPSPLGAAGGVVVIVERIECTDQRVWLQARAVLNDEVERLTLRHWADSRTWRDRVATDGWDAAGDPPTGPGTVLTEIDVRLVEAGESGHRDRVVSCGGSGTEWSVSWEWPRPAGDAWTFAATSPDGEVVTLRVDPPLLG
;
A
#
# COMPACT_ATOMS: atom_id res chain seq x y z
N MET A 1 -9.43 23.38 -43.44
CA MET A 1 -8.27 23.95 -42.74
C MET A 1 -8.52 23.53 -41.32
N ASP A 2 -7.93 22.40 -40.97
CA ASP A 2 -8.54 21.55 -39.96
C ASP A 2 -7.76 21.79 -38.66
N ASP A 3 -8.44 22.41 -37.69
CA ASP A 3 -7.89 22.60 -36.35
C ASP A 3 -7.64 21.23 -35.74
N ILE A 4 -6.38 20.80 -35.74
CA ILE A 4 -5.93 19.66 -34.95
C ILE A 4 -5.93 20.12 -33.50
N THR A 5 -7.08 19.99 -32.84
CA THR A 5 -7.18 20.14 -31.39
C THR A 5 -6.29 19.08 -30.76
N THR A 6 -5.10 19.50 -30.31
CA THR A 6 -4.17 18.63 -29.60
C THR A 6 -4.82 18.21 -28.28
N TRP A 7 -5.34 16.98 -28.25
CA TRP A 7 -5.75 16.34 -27.01
C TRP A 7 -4.49 16.01 -26.20
N SER A 8 -4.04 16.97 -25.40
CA SER A 8 -3.26 16.66 -24.21
C SER A 8 -4.20 15.95 -23.23
N PRO A 9 -3.87 14.76 -22.70
CA PRO A 9 -4.56 14.25 -21.53
C PRO A 9 -4.43 15.27 -20.40
N ALA A 10 -5.50 15.45 -19.63
CA ALA A 10 -5.48 16.34 -18.47
C ALA A 10 -4.42 15.86 -17.46
N ASP A 11 -3.61 16.80 -17.00
CA ASP A 11 -2.82 16.74 -15.77
C ASP A 11 -2.00 15.45 -15.56
N VAL A 12 -0.80 15.42 -16.18
CA VAL A 12 0.30 14.61 -15.64
C VAL A 12 0.77 15.26 -14.34
N ASP A 13 0.03 14.99 -13.28
CA ASP A 13 0.26 15.51 -11.92
C ASP A 13 1.70 15.15 -11.51
N HIS A 14 2.58 16.16 -11.40
CA HIS A 14 4.01 15.95 -11.20
C HIS A 14 4.30 15.32 -9.83
N ARG A 15 4.41 13.99 -9.80
CA ARG A 15 4.70 13.23 -8.57
C ARG A 15 6.17 13.35 -8.18
N THR A 16 6.43 14.06 -7.08
CA THR A 16 7.73 14.00 -6.43
C THR A 16 7.79 12.73 -5.58
N SER A 17 8.84 11.94 -5.75
CA SER A 17 9.04 10.66 -5.05
C SER A 17 10.18 10.76 -4.05
N LEU A 18 9.88 10.47 -2.78
CA LEU A 18 10.80 10.44 -1.66
C LEU A 18 11.06 8.98 -1.30
N VAL A 19 12.24 8.49 -1.63
CA VAL A 19 12.68 7.11 -1.30
C VAL A 19 13.54 7.17 -0.04
N PRO A 20 13.16 6.54 1.08
CA PRO A 20 13.99 6.47 2.27
C PRO A 20 15.36 5.85 1.96
N THR A 21 16.45 6.51 2.38
CA THR A 21 17.82 6.01 2.16
C THR A 21 18.19 4.80 3.02
N ARG A 22 17.31 4.45 3.97
CA ARG A 22 17.38 3.27 4.83
C ARG A 22 15.96 2.70 4.99
N PRO A 23 15.79 1.39 5.22
CA PRO A 23 14.48 0.83 5.54
C PRO A 23 13.87 1.52 6.75
N SER A 24 12.72 2.17 6.57
CA SER A 24 11.92 2.76 7.65
C SER A 24 10.77 1.82 7.98
N PRO A 25 10.81 1.06 9.10
CA PRO A 25 9.70 0.23 9.50
C PRO A 25 8.47 1.08 9.83
N LEU A 26 7.29 0.56 9.49
CA LEU A 26 5.99 1.07 9.94
C LEU A 26 5.43 0.24 11.09
N GLY A 27 5.85 -1.02 11.21
CA GLY A 27 5.36 -1.94 12.23
C GLY A 27 5.42 -3.39 11.76
N ALA A 28 4.72 -4.26 12.49
CA ALA A 28 4.55 -5.67 12.14
C ALA A 28 3.11 -6.12 12.37
N ALA A 29 2.61 -7.00 11.50
CA ALA A 29 1.30 -7.62 11.61
C ALA A 29 1.43 -9.13 11.34
N GLY A 30 0.96 -9.97 12.27
CA GLY A 30 1.05 -11.43 12.13
C GLY A 30 2.46 -12.01 11.93
N GLY A 31 3.54 -11.29 12.29
CA GLY A 31 4.94 -11.67 12.01
C GLY A 31 5.49 -11.14 10.67
N VAL A 32 4.67 -10.47 9.87
CA VAL A 32 5.09 -9.76 8.65
C VAL A 32 5.52 -8.34 9.01
N VAL A 33 6.81 -8.04 8.81
CA VAL A 33 7.38 -6.70 9.02
C VAL A 33 7.11 -5.84 7.79
N VAL A 34 6.62 -4.62 8.00
CA VAL A 34 6.28 -3.68 6.92
C VAL A 34 7.21 -2.49 6.96
N ILE A 35 7.81 -2.15 5.81
CA ILE A 35 8.71 -1.01 5.64
C ILE A 35 8.19 -0.06 4.58
N VAL A 36 8.45 1.23 4.74
CA VAL A 36 8.22 2.23 3.69
C VAL A 36 9.12 1.93 2.50
N GLU A 37 8.52 1.87 1.32
CA GLU A 37 9.22 1.78 0.04
C GLU A 37 9.48 3.19 -0.51
N ARG A 38 8.43 4.01 -0.58
CA ARG A 38 8.49 5.40 -1.03
C ARG A 38 7.28 6.21 -0.57
N ILE A 39 7.44 7.52 -0.55
CA ILE A 39 6.37 8.50 -0.37
C ILE A 39 6.26 9.30 -1.66
N GLU A 40 5.08 9.35 -2.26
CA GLU A 40 4.81 10.17 -3.44
C GLU A 40 3.98 11.39 -3.02
N CYS A 41 4.19 12.54 -3.65
CA CYS A 41 3.36 13.72 -3.43
C CYS A 41 3.15 14.55 -4.70
N THR A 42 1.99 15.20 -4.79
CA THR A 42 1.66 16.26 -5.76
C THR A 42 1.19 17.49 -4.99
N ASP A 43 0.71 18.53 -5.65
CA ASP A 43 0.17 19.72 -4.96
C ASP A 43 -1.14 19.47 -4.22
N GLN A 44 -1.84 18.38 -4.52
CA GLN A 44 -3.12 18.04 -3.91
C GLN A 44 -3.05 16.88 -2.92
N ARG A 45 -2.08 15.97 -3.07
CA ARG A 45 -2.11 14.63 -2.46
C ARG A 45 -0.75 14.16 -1.96
N VAL A 46 -0.80 13.24 -0.99
CA VAL A 46 0.35 12.48 -0.49
C VAL A 46 -0.04 11.00 -0.44
N TRP A 47 0.85 10.14 -0.94
CA TRP A 47 0.74 8.69 -0.86
C TRP A 47 1.92 8.13 -0.08
N LEU A 48 1.65 7.28 0.91
CA LEU A 48 2.66 6.41 1.52
C LEU A 48 2.56 5.05 0.85
N GLN A 49 3.66 4.56 0.28
CA GLN A 49 3.76 3.19 -0.23
C GLN A 49 4.71 2.39 0.66
N ALA A 50 4.23 1.23 1.09
CA ALA A 50 4.98 0.31 1.93
C ALA A 50 4.90 -1.11 1.38
N ARG A 51 5.85 -1.94 1.78
CA ARG A 51 5.94 -3.34 1.38
C ARG A 51 6.32 -4.24 2.55
N ALA A 52 5.98 -5.51 2.43
CA ALA A 52 6.51 -6.53 3.33
C ALA A 52 8.03 -6.68 3.15
N VAL A 53 8.72 -6.96 4.25
CA VAL A 53 10.06 -7.54 4.24
C VAL A 53 9.90 -9.05 4.05
N LEU A 54 10.59 -9.62 3.06
CA LEU A 54 10.58 -11.07 2.85
C LEU A 54 11.19 -11.79 4.07
N ASN A 55 10.42 -12.69 4.66
CA ASN A 55 10.80 -13.55 5.77
C ASN A 55 10.01 -14.88 5.70
N ASP A 56 10.35 -15.83 6.57
CA ASP A 56 9.73 -17.16 6.65
C ASP A 56 8.20 -17.10 6.77
N GLU A 57 7.65 -16.07 7.42
CA GLU A 57 6.21 -15.89 7.62
C GLU A 57 5.50 -15.42 6.34
N VAL A 58 6.10 -14.47 5.61
CA VAL A 58 5.64 -14.07 4.26
C VAL A 58 5.67 -15.25 3.30
N GLU A 59 6.73 -16.07 3.34
CA GLU A 59 6.81 -17.30 2.54
C GLU A 59 5.71 -18.31 2.93
N ARG A 60 5.55 -18.59 4.23
CA ARG A 60 4.52 -19.51 4.75
C ARG A 60 3.11 -19.09 4.34
N LEU A 61 2.79 -17.81 4.44
CA LEU A 61 1.50 -17.25 4.04
C LEU A 61 1.31 -17.27 2.51
N THR A 62 2.37 -17.01 1.74
CA THR A 62 2.35 -17.11 0.27
C THR A 62 2.07 -18.54 -0.19
N LEU A 63 2.80 -19.52 0.36
CA LEU A 63 2.63 -20.94 0.06
C LEU A 63 1.23 -21.44 0.45
N ARG A 64 0.71 -20.99 1.59
CA ARG A 64 -0.68 -21.27 1.99
C ARG A 64 -1.67 -20.71 0.97
N HIS A 65 -1.56 -19.43 0.62
CA HIS A 65 -2.47 -18.80 -0.34
C HIS A 65 -2.42 -19.51 -1.72
N TRP A 66 -1.26 -19.98 -2.17
CA TRP A 66 -1.17 -20.78 -3.40
C TRP A 66 -1.84 -22.16 -3.29
N ALA A 67 -1.74 -22.83 -2.13
CA ALA A 67 -2.43 -24.09 -1.88
C ALA A 67 -3.94 -23.89 -1.86
N ASP A 68 -4.42 -22.91 -1.09
CA ASP A 68 -5.83 -22.53 -1.00
C ASP A 68 -6.38 -22.13 -2.39
N SER A 69 -5.61 -21.35 -3.18
CA SER A 69 -5.98 -20.92 -4.54
C SER A 69 -5.90 -22.03 -5.59
N ARG A 70 -5.16 -23.12 -5.33
CA ARG A 70 -5.25 -24.34 -6.14
C ARG A 70 -6.54 -25.07 -5.81
N THR A 71 -6.79 -25.35 -4.53
CA THR A 71 -8.01 -26.03 -4.07
C THR A 71 -9.29 -25.33 -4.51
N TRP A 72 -9.34 -24.00 -4.46
CA TRP A 72 -10.49 -23.24 -4.95
C TRP A 72 -10.66 -23.36 -6.48
N ARG A 73 -9.58 -23.25 -7.27
CA ARG A 73 -9.66 -23.45 -8.73
C ARG A 73 -10.08 -24.87 -9.12
N ASP A 74 -9.62 -25.87 -8.38
CA ASP A 74 -10.01 -27.27 -8.59
C ASP A 74 -11.52 -27.43 -8.36
N ARG A 75 -12.08 -26.81 -7.29
CA ARG A 75 -13.55 -26.77 -7.04
C ARG A 75 -14.32 -26.01 -8.12
N VAL A 76 -13.81 -24.87 -8.60
CA VAL A 76 -14.43 -24.13 -9.72
C VAL A 76 -14.51 -25.02 -10.97
N ALA A 77 -13.49 -25.87 -11.19
CA ALA A 77 -13.45 -26.79 -12.32
C ALA A 77 -14.32 -28.06 -12.15
N THR A 78 -14.52 -28.55 -10.93
CA THR A 78 -15.36 -29.75 -10.65
C THR A 78 -16.82 -29.43 -10.43
N ASP A 79 -17.12 -28.41 -9.63
CA ASP A 79 -18.44 -28.17 -9.05
C ASP A 79 -19.06 -26.83 -9.52
N GLY A 80 -18.26 -25.99 -10.19
CA GLY A 80 -18.66 -24.67 -10.69
C GLY A 80 -18.43 -23.54 -9.70
N TRP A 81 -18.55 -22.29 -10.19
CA TRP A 81 -18.27 -21.08 -9.41
C TRP A 81 -19.12 -20.95 -8.14
N ASP A 82 -20.44 -21.15 -8.25
CA ASP A 82 -21.36 -20.98 -7.12
C ASP A 82 -21.10 -21.98 -5.97
N ALA A 83 -20.59 -23.18 -6.30
CA ALA A 83 -20.26 -24.22 -5.33
C ALA A 83 -18.85 -24.07 -4.74
N ALA A 84 -17.92 -23.47 -5.47
CA ALA A 84 -16.56 -23.20 -5.00
C ALA A 84 -16.53 -22.11 -3.91
N GLY A 85 -17.49 -21.18 -3.94
CA GLY A 85 -17.57 -20.03 -3.03
C GLY A 85 -16.56 -18.94 -3.38
N ASP A 86 -16.35 -18.02 -2.44
CA ASP A 86 -15.44 -16.88 -2.64
C ASP A 86 -13.97 -17.34 -2.84
N PRO A 87 -13.20 -16.66 -3.72
CA PRO A 87 -11.79 -16.94 -3.89
C PRO A 87 -11.00 -16.63 -2.61
N PRO A 88 -9.91 -17.36 -2.32
CA PRO A 88 -9.06 -17.08 -1.17
C PRO A 88 -8.53 -15.65 -1.19
N THR A 89 -8.68 -14.96 -0.06
CA THR A 89 -8.15 -13.61 0.13
C THR A 89 -6.63 -13.58 -0.13
N GLY A 90 -6.16 -12.54 -0.83
CA GLY A 90 -4.73 -12.34 -1.09
C GLY A 90 -3.95 -12.16 0.22
N PRO A 91 -2.75 -12.73 0.36
CA PRO A 91 -2.08 -12.84 1.67
C PRO A 91 -1.57 -11.48 2.18
N GLY A 92 -1.41 -10.50 1.28
CA GLY A 92 -1.13 -9.11 1.63
C GLY A 92 -2.25 -8.40 2.41
N THR A 93 -3.43 -9.01 2.65
CA THR A 93 -4.42 -8.41 3.57
C THR A 93 -3.95 -8.36 5.02
N VAL A 94 -2.87 -9.05 5.43
CA VAL A 94 -2.26 -8.82 6.75
C VAL A 94 -1.61 -7.42 6.86
N LEU A 95 -1.19 -6.84 5.73
CA LEU A 95 -0.82 -5.41 5.66
C LEU A 95 -2.00 -4.50 6.02
N THR A 96 -3.22 -5.05 5.97
CA THR A 96 -4.49 -4.67 6.63
C THR A 96 -4.37 -4.05 8.01
N GLU A 97 -3.59 -4.71 8.86
CA GLU A 97 -3.76 -4.60 10.31
C GLU A 97 -2.93 -3.46 10.92
N ILE A 98 -1.98 -2.92 10.15
CA ILE A 98 -1.25 -1.70 10.51
C ILE A 98 -2.14 -0.49 10.17
N ASP A 99 -2.61 0.24 11.16
CA ASP A 99 -3.30 1.51 10.95
C ASP A 99 -2.27 2.61 10.70
N VAL A 100 -2.39 3.36 9.61
CA VAL A 100 -1.46 4.45 9.30
C VAL A 100 -2.23 5.75 9.10
N ARG A 101 -1.75 6.80 9.76
CA ARG A 101 -2.35 8.14 9.76
C ARG A 101 -1.29 9.18 9.41
N LEU A 102 -1.67 10.16 8.60
CA LEU A 102 -0.89 11.37 8.42
C LEU A 102 -1.36 12.39 9.47
N VAL A 103 -0.49 12.70 10.45
CA VAL A 103 -0.84 13.45 11.67
C VAL A 103 -1.40 14.83 11.32
N GLU A 104 -0.79 15.51 10.36
CA GLU A 104 -1.17 16.85 9.92
C GLU A 104 -2.47 16.88 9.08
N ALA A 105 -2.98 15.72 8.63
CA ALA A 105 -4.28 15.62 7.94
C ALA A 105 -5.48 15.45 8.89
N GLY A 106 -5.23 15.30 10.20
CA GLY A 106 -6.27 15.14 11.22
C GLY A 106 -7.01 13.80 11.17
N GLU A 107 -8.06 13.66 12.00
CA GLU A 107 -8.86 12.42 12.11
C GLU A 107 -9.60 12.05 10.82
N SER A 108 -9.84 13.02 9.92
CA SER A 108 -10.45 12.85 8.60
C SER A 108 -9.50 12.38 7.49
N GLY A 109 -8.26 11.99 7.83
CA GLY A 109 -7.15 11.96 6.89
C GLY A 109 -7.23 10.92 5.76
N HIS A 110 -7.42 9.64 6.08
CA HIS A 110 -7.38 8.56 5.09
C HIS A 110 -8.63 8.63 4.20
N ARG A 111 -8.43 8.75 2.88
CA ARG A 111 -9.53 8.59 1.90
C ARG A 111 -9.57 7.18 1.34
N ASP A 112 -8.43 6.68 0.85
CA ASP A 112 -8.34 5.40 0.17
C ASP A 112 -7.08 4.64 0.60
N ARG A 113 -7.23 3.32 0.74
CA ARG A 113 -6.15 2.37 1.04
C ARG A 113 -6.23 1.23 0.05
N VAL A 114 -5.19 1.08 -0.75
CA VAL A 114 -5.13 0.06 -1.79
C VAL A 114 -4.08 -0.96 -1.40
N VAL A 115 -4.50 -2.21 -1.26
CA VAL A 115 -3.59 -3.36 -1.12
C VAL A 115 -3.39 -3.95 -2.50
N SER A 116 -2.14 -4.21 -2.87
CA SER A 116 -1.83 -4.98 -4.06
C SER A 116 -0.84 -6.10 -3.74
N CYS A 117 -1.09 -7.26 -4.33
CA CYS A 117 -0.13 -8.37 -4.37
C CYS A 117 0.31 -8.49 -5.83
N GLY A 118 1.53 -8.04 -6.12
CA GLY A 118 2.07 -7.92 -7.45
C GLY A 118 2.83 -9.16 -7.94
N GLY A 119 3.03 -9.21 -9.27
CA GLY A 119 3.99 -10.11 -9.91
C GLY A 119 3.81 -11.60 -9.58
N SER A 120 4.88 -12.21 -9.09
CA SER A 120 4.98 -13.63 -8.73
C SER A 120 4.21 -14.02 -7.45
N GLY A 121 3.44 -13.11 -6.84
CA GLY A 121 2.74 -13.35 -5.57
C GLY A 121 3.62 -13.15 -4.31
N THR A 122 4.86 -12.71 -4.50
CA THR A 122 5.83 -12.41 -3.43
C THR A 122 6.01 -10.91 -3.18
N GLU A 123 5.51 -10.06 -4.07
CA GLU A 123 5.56 -8.60 -3.94
C GLU A 123 4.29 -8.11 -3.24
N TRP A 124 4.37 -8.01 -1.93
CA TRP A 124 3.25 -7.56 -1.11
C TRP A 124 3.41 -6.07 -0.79
N SER A 125 2.51 -5.24 -1.32
CA SER A 125 2.54 -3.80 -1.08
C SER A 125 1.17 -3.26 -0.69
N VAL A 126 1.23 -2.10 -0.03
CA VAL A 126 0.06 -1.36 0.44
C VAL A 126 0.34 0.12 0.24
N SER A 127 -0.66 0.85 -0.21
CA SER A 127 -0.64 2.30 -0.27
C SER A 127 -1.78 2.90 0.54
N TRP A 128 -1.52 4.05 1.12
CA TRP A 128 -2.49 4.92 1.77
C TRP A 128 -2.43 6.30 1.12
N GLU A 129 -3.59 6.91 0.90
CA GLU A 129 -3.72 8.25 0.31
C GLU A 129 -4.36 9.25 1.28
N TRP A 130 -3.76 10.45 1.34
CA TRP A 130 -4.27 11.62 2.05
C TRP A 130 -4.33 12.84 1.13
N PRO A 131 -5.20 13.82 1.40
CA PRO A 131 -4.99 15.21 0.97
C PRO A 131 -3.61 15.71 1.45
N ARG A 132 -2.90 16.50 0.63
CA ARG A 132 -1.63 17.08 1.05
C ARG A 132 -1.86 18.09 2.17
N PRO A 133 -1.24 17.92 3.35
CA PRO A 133 -1.31 18.89 4.42
C PRO A 133 -0.40 20.09 4.11
N ALA A 134 -0.68 21.22 4.74
CA ALA A 134 0.12 22.43 4.59
C ALA A 134 1.47 22.31 5.33
N GLY A 135 2.49 22.97 4.79
CA GLY A 135 3.84 23.03 5.37
C GLY A 135 4.83 22.04 4.75
N ASP A 136 6.10 22.24 5.13
CA ASP A 136 7.27 21.64 4.47
C ASP A 136 7.71 20.32 5.12
N ALA A 137 6.85 19.73 5.96
CA ALA A 137 7.15 18.48 6.66
C ALA A 137 5.89 17.78 7.16
N TRP A 138 5.92 16.45 7.09
CA TRP A 138 4.78 15.57 7.31
C TRP A 138 5.16 14.41 8.22
N THR A 139 4.24 13.97 9.08
CA THR A 139 4.47 12.91 10.06
C THR A 139 3.45 11.80 9.87
N PHE A 140 3.92 10.62 9.46
CA PHE A 140 3.12 9.41 9.45
C PHE A 140 3.24 8.72 10.80
N ALA A 141 2.11 8.40 11.42
CA ALA A 141 2.03 7.55 12.59
C ALA A 141 1.42 6.21 12.17
N ALA A 142 2.17 5.13 12.35
CA ALA A 142 1.75 3.76 12.09
C ALA A 142 1.55 3.03 13.41
N THR A 143 0.44 2.30 13.56
CA THR A 143 0.08 1.53 14.76
C THR A 143 -0.06 0.06 14.39
N SER A 144 0.78 -0.78 15.00
CA SER A 144 0.74 -2.24 14.88
C SER A 144 -0.44 -2.84 15.68
N PRO A 145 -0.89 -4.08 15.40
CA PRO A 145 -2.02 -4.70 16.09
C PRO A 145 -1.82 -4.96 17.59
N ASP A 146 -0.57 -4.99 18.05
CA ASP A 146 -0.19 -5.09 19.46
C ASP A 146 -0.19 -3.73 20.21
N GLY A 147 -0.42 -2.64 19.48
CA GLY A 147 -0.42 -1.28 19.99
C GLY A 147 0.94 -0.56 19.92
N GLU A 148 1.99 -1.16 19.34
CA GLU A 148 3.22 -0.42 19.06
C GLU A 148 2.95 0.71 18.06
N VAL A 149 3.40 1.94 18.38
CA VAL A 149 3.28 3.12 17.52
C VAL A 149 4.66 3.54 17.02
N VAL A 150 4.84 3.55 15.70
CA VAL A 150 6.05 4.02 15.02
C VAL A 150 5.73 5.32 14.29
N THR A 151 6.60 6.33 14.42
CA THR A 151 6.46 7.61 13.72
C THR A 151 7.56 7.80 12.68
N LEU A 152 7.17 8.18 11.46
CA LEU A 152 8.05 8.58 10.38
C LEU A 152 7.78 10.04 10.04
N ARG A 153 8.74 10.91 10.33
CA ARG A 153 8.77 12.26 9.79
C ARG A 153 9.47 12.28 8.44
N VAL A 154 8.90 13.00 7.48
CA VAL A 154 9.59 13.41 6.25
C VAL A 154 9.53 14.91 6.09
N ASP A 155 10.63 15.49 5.64
CA ASP A 155 10.71 16.88 5.20
C ASP A 155 10.93 16.84 3.67
N PRO A 156 9.88 16.96 2.85
CA PRO A 156 10.04 17.01 1.39
C PRO A 156 11.00 18.16 1.02
N PRO A 157 11.95 17.96 0.09
CA PRO A 157 12.66 19.08 -0.48
C PRO A 157 11.61 19.99 -1.12
N LEU A 158 11.68 21.28 -0.82
CA LEU A 158 10.75 22.29 -1.32
C LEU A 158 10.53 22.08 -2.82
N LEU A 159 9.28 21.89 -3.22
CA LEU A 159 8.91 21.92 -4.65
C LEU A 159 9.16 23.36 -5.11
N GLY A 160 10.25 23.56 -5.86
CA GLY A 160 10.73 24.86 -6.33
C GLY A 160 10.06 25.33 -7.61
#